data_AF-A0A5J4V2K1-F1
#
_entry.id   AF-A0A5J4V2K1-F1
#
_cell.length_a   1.000
_cell.length_b   1.000
_cell.length_c   1.000
_cell.angle_alpha   90.00
_cell.angle_beta   90.00
_cell.angle_gamma   90.00
#
_symmetry.space_group_name_H-M   'P 1'
#
loop_
_entity.id
_entity.type
_entity.pdbx_description
1 polymer ?
#
loop_
_entity_poly.entity_id
_entity_poly.type
_entity_poly.pdbx_seq_one_letter_code
_entity_poly.pdbx_strand_id
1 'polypeptide(L)'
;MATGEFSKDKSNQQTNVKCETLEKGPKRKYTRKSKTDEKAKAMIDEMINEQTNEQTIEPTNRQIIEEKYDQRIHDLIDSEGDLETRISNQQLAYRLEKNRDDNIFLEMMQPIAELHRQEQDSKTIIERVKDAMINTVNYTKIGQQEGKKQQITGKLIDLSLMGEDNLCVVDIDIHKDKPIEEIDKIRQNLIDTIPPNVGLVKTAHGGLHIYCNRNYYRLPSNRNVKAAISDSFDVDVFAQMTKYKIENGLETKEIVQNRVVAPNTAIRETKNNQRVTLKYEAVNDWENASHLASLREILDKWNIDIEMSYKDYAQQQHDRVFEVQIKDDGTIEQMNDELAQACIDGLKNLEIHNY
;
A
#
# COMPACT_ATOMS: atom_id res chain seq x y z
N MET A 1 20.35 -28.30 -64.52
CA MET A 1 21.41 -29.30 -64.25
C MET A 1 21.51 -29.44 -62.74
N ALA A 2 20.96 -30.54 -62.20
CA ALA A 2 21.70 -31.61 -61.50
C ALA A 2 21.98 -31.23 -60.02
N THR A 3 21.15 -31.63 -59.03
CA THR A 3 20.96 -32.93 -58.31
C THR A 3 21.68 -32.97 -56.97
N GLY A 4 20.99 -33.52 -55.95
CA GLY A 4 21.59 -34.12 -54.74
C GLY A 4 20.95 -33.60 -53.45
N GLU A 5 20.51 -34.39 -52.48
CA GLU A 5 20.25 -35.83 -52.36
C GLU A 5 19.44 -35.99 -51.06
N PHE A 6 18.44 -36.86 -51.05
CA PHE A 6 17.69 -37.22 -49.85
C PHE A 6 18.57 -38.10 -48.96
N SER A 7 18.78 -37.71 -47.70
CA SER A 7 19.24 -38.65 -46.67
C SER A 7 18.07 -39.03 -45.77
N LYS A 8 17.65 -40.29 -45.89
CA LYS A 8 16.89 -41.03 -44.89
C LYS A 8 17.93 -41.66 -43.95
N ASP A 9 17.84 -41.37 -42.67
CA ASP A 9 18.31 -42.33 -41.66
C ASP A 9 17.30 -42.44 -40.53
N LYS A 10 16.72 -43.64 -40.43
CA LYS A 10 15.95 -44.11 -39.28
C LYS A 10 16.96 -44.72 -38.31
N SER A 11 17.04 -44.19 -37.10
CA SER A 11 17.55 -44.94 -35.95
C SER A 11 16.39 -45.15 -34.97
N ASN A 12 16.01 -46.42 -34.88
CA ASN A 12 15.03 -46.96 -33.96
C ASN A 12 15.75 -47.19 -32.62
N GLN A 13 15.48 -46.38 -31.60
CA GLN A 13 15.82 -46.74 -30.22
C GLN A 13 14.59 -46.52 -29.34
N GLN A 14 13.98 -47.63 -28.93
CA GLN A 14 13.05 -47.70 -27.82
C GLN A 14 13.70 -47.09 -26.59
N THR A 15 13.23 -45.92 -26.15
CA THR A 15 13.47 -45.45 -24.79
C THR A 15 12.35 -45.98 -23.91
N ASN A 16 12.72 -46.93 -23.04
CA ASN A 16 11.86 -47.43 -21.96
C ASN A 16 11.35 -46.24 -21.13
N VAL A 17 10.05 -45.95 -21.24
CA VAL A 17 9.37 -45.01 -20.34
C VAL A 17 9.23 -45.70 -18.99
N LYS A 18 10.01 -45.25 -18.00
CA LYS A 18 9.82 -45.64 -16.61
C LYS A 18 8.77 -44.72 -16.00
N CYS A 19 7.54 -45.18 -15.87
CA CYS A 19 6.51 -44.49 -15.10
C CYS A 19 6.86 -44.59 -13.61
N GLU A 20 7.25 -43.48 -12.98
CA GLU A 20 7.35 -43.37 -11.53
C GLU A 20 6.08 -42.71 -11.00
N THR A 21 5.31 -43.47 -10.23
CA THR A 21 4.15 -42.97 -9.49
C THR A 21 4.65 -42.20 -8.28
N LEU A 22 4.41 -40.89 -8.22
CA LEU A 22 4.72 -40.08 -7.03
C LEU A 22 3.64 -40.30 -5.96
N GLU A 23 3.95 -41.13 -4.95
CA GLU A 23 3.16 -41.20 -3.73
C GLU A 23 3.21 -39.86 -2.97
N LYS A 24 2.04 -39.41 -2.49
CA LYS A 24 1.92 -38.21 -1.64
C LYS A 24 2.76 -38.38 -0.37
N GLY A 25 3.91 -37.69 -0.32
CA GLY A 25 4.69 -37.54 0.91
C GLY A 25 3.91 -36.76 1.99
N PRO A 26 4.22 -36.96 3.27
CA PRO A 26 3.54 -36.29 4.37
C PRO A 26 3.77 -34.76 4.33
N LYS A 27 2.69 -34.00 4.48
CA LYS A 27 2.69 -32.53 4.55
C LYS A 27 3.69 -32.04 5.60
N ARG A 28 4.74 -31.35 5.18
CA ARG A 28 5.61 -30.59 6.10
C ARG A 28 4.83 -29.37 6.62
N LYS A 29 4.66 -29.26 7.94
CA LYS A 29 4.13 -28.05 8.58
C LYS A 29 5.12 -26.91 8.38
N TYR A 30 4.71 -25.88 7.64
CA TYR A 30 5.49 -24.66 7.46
C TYR A 30 5.17 -23.70 8.61
N THR A 31 6.08 -23.54 9.56
CA THR A 31 5.95 -22.57 10.65
C THR A 31 6.65 -21.27 10.23
N ARG A 32 5.94 -20.42 9.47
CA ARG A 32 6.38 -19.03 9.24
C ARG A 32 6.01 -18.22 10.48
N LYS A 33 7.01 -17.81 11.27
CA LYS A 33 6.82 -16.85 12.37
C LYS A 33 6.60 -15.46 11.77
N SER A 34 5.36 -15.07 11.52
CA SER A 34 4.99 -13.66 11.36
C SER A 34 4.89 -13.05 12.76
N LYS A 35 5.51 -11.89 12.99
CA LYS A 35 5.10 -10.99 14.07
C LYS A 35 3.78 -10.36 13.62
N THR A 36 2.72 -11.13 13.75
CA THR A 36 1.34 -10.65 13.62
C THR A 36 1.00 -9.92 14.91
N ASP A 37 0.29 -8.80 14.83
CA ASP A 37 -0.29 -8.10 15.98
C ASP A 37 -1.06 -9.14 16.80
N GLU A 38 -0.60 -9.45 18.02
CA GLU A 38 -1.09 -10.62 18.78
C GLU A 38 -2.60 -10.52 19.06
N LYS A 39 -3.15 -9.31 19.00
CA LYS A 39 -4.57 -9.00 19.14
C LYS A 39 -5.39 -9.37 17.90
N ALA A 40 -4.89 -9.05 16.69
CA ALA A 40 -5.53 -9.47 15.44
C ALA A 40 -5.48 -10.99 15.27
N LYS A 41 -4.38 -11.61 15.69
CA LYS A 41 -4.28 -13.07 15.73
C LYS A 41 -5.24 -13.69 16.75
N ALA A 42 -5.34 -13.12 17.95
CA ALA A 42 -6.28 -13.58 18.96
C ALA A 42 -7.74 -13.47 18.50
N MET A 43 -8.10 -12.42 17.76
CA MET A 43 -9.46 -12.27 17.19
C MET A 43 -9.73 -13.19 16.00
N ILE A 44 -8.73 -13.47 15.14
CA ILE A 44 -8.86 -14.51 14.11
C ILE A 44 -9.04 -15.88 14.77
N ASP A 45 -8.27 -16.16 15.81
CA ASP A 45 -8.39 -17.39 16.60
C ASP A 45 -9.75 -17.43 17.34
N GLU A 46 -10.28 -16.30 17.82
CA GLU A 46 -11.62 -16.16 18.44
C GLU A 46 -12.73 -16.40 17.42
N MET A 47 -12.67 -15.81 16.21
CA MET A 47 -13.63 -16.08 15.12
C MET A 47 -13.60 -17.54 14.68
N ILE A 48 -12.41 -18.16 14.62
CA ILE A 48 -12.27 -19.58 14.33
C ILE A 48 -12.89 -20.41 15.46
N ASN A 49 -12.72 -19.99 16.72
CA ASN A 49 -13.23 -20.67 17.90
C ASN A 49 -14.74 -20.50 18.09
N GLU A 50 -15.32 -19.33 17.78
CA GLU A 50 -16.76 -19.09 17.69
C GLU A 50 -17.39 -20.00 16.63
N GLN A 51 -16.75 -20.13 15.46
CA GLN A 51 -17.16 -21.11 14.43
C GLN A 51 -17.05 -22.57 14.89
N THR A 52 -16.23 -22.88 15.89
CA THR A 52 -16.11 -24.26 16.42
C THR A 52 -16.99 -24.53 17.65
N ASN A 53 -17.40 -23.50 18.40
CA ASN A 53 -18.22 -23.64 19.61
C ASN A 53 -19.74 -23.41 19.39
N GLU A 54 -20.16 -22.73 18.33
CA GLU A 54 -21.59 -22.47 18.06
C GLU A 54 -22.29 -23.59 17.28
N GLN A 55 -22.16 -24.85 17.76
CA GLN A 55 -23.14 -25.89 17.42
C GLN A 55 -24.46 -25.76 18.22
N THR A 56 -24.93 -24.53 18.47
CA THR A 56 -26.25 -24.29 19.06
C THR A 56 -26.92 -23.00 18.54
N ILE A 57 -27.72 -23.15 17.49
CA ILE A 57 -28.93 -22.40 17.09
C ILE A 57 -28.83 -20.91 16.68
N GLU A 58 -27.76 -20.14 16.94
CA GLU A 58 -27.61 -18.81 16.29
C GLU A 58 -26.96 -18.92 14.90
N PRO A 59 -27.52 -18.29 13.85
CA PRO A 59 -26.90 -18.28 12.54
C PRO A 59 -25.62 -17.45 12.58
N THR A 60 -24.52 -18.04 12.14
CA THR A 60 -23.23 -17.33 12.03
C THR A 60 -23.39 -16.08 11.15
N ASN A 61 -22.61 -15.02 11.39
CA ASN A 61 -22.63 -13.79 10.59
C ASN A 61 -22.54 -14.05 9.07
N ARG A 62 -21.80 -15.10 8.66
CA ARG A 62 -21.72 -15.53 7.26
C ARG A 62 -23.07 -16.00 6.71
N GLN A 63 -23.82 -16.80 7.46
CA GLN A 63 -25.13 -17.31 7.06
C GLN A 63 -26.14 -16.16 6.90
N ILE A 64 -26.14 -15.19 7.83
CA ILE A 64 -27.00 -14.00 7.73
C ILE A 64 -26.70 -13.21 6.46
N ILE A 65 -25.41 -13.00 6.14
CA ILE A 65 -25.01 -12.28 4.93
C ILE A 65 -25.37 -13.09 3.69
N GLU A 66 -25.12 -14.41 3.67
CA GLU A 66 -25.51 -15.30 2.57
C GLU A 66 -27.00 -15.22 2.27
N GLU A 67 -27.86 -15.36 3.29
CA GLU A 67 -29.32 -15.26 3.16
C GLU A 67 -29.74 -13.89 2.62
N LYS A 68 -29.11 -12.81 3.07
CA LYS A 68 -29.34 -11.45 2.57
C LYS A 68 -29.02 -11.31 1.08
N TYR A 69 -27.92 -11.92 0.60
CA TYR A 69 -27.59 -11.91 -0.83
C TYR A 69 -28.54 -12.77 -1.64
N ASP A 70 -28.92 -13.95 -1.13
CA ASP A 70 -29.85 -14.85 -1.82
C ASP A 70 -31.23 -14.22 -1.95
N GLN A 71 -31.74 -13.59 -0.89
CA GLN A 71 -32.98 -12.84 -0.92
C GLN A 71 -32.91 -11.68 -1.92
N ARG A 72 -31.81 -10.91 -1.92
CA ARG A 72 -31.64 -9.79 -2.84
C ARG A 72 -31.59 -10.23 -4.31
N ILE A 73 -30.94 -11.35 -4.61
CA ILE A 73 -30.90 -11.91 -5.97
C ILE A 73 -32.31 -12.36 -6.37
N HIS A 74 -33.03 -13.05 -5.49
CA HIS A 74 -34.40 -13.49 -5.74
C HIS A 74 -35.34 -12.31 -6.03
N ASP A 75 -35.31 -11.27 -5.18
CA ASP A 75 -36.14 -10.06 -5.35
C ASP A 75 -35.85 -9.33 -6.67
N LEU A 76 -34.59 -9.33 -7.13
CA LEU A 76 -34.22 -8.72 -8.41
C LEU A 76 -34.73 -9.52 -9.61
N ILE A 77 -34.68 -10.86 -9.54
CA ILE A 77 -35.17 -11.73 -10.60
C ILE A 77 -36.70 -11.62 -10.72
N ASP A 78 -37.39 -11.56 -9.59
CA ASP A 78 -38.86 -11.52 -9.52
C ASP A 78 -39.42 -10.08 -9.57
N SER A 79 -38.56 -9.09 -9.79
CA SER A 79 -38.97 -7.68 -9.83
C SER A 79 -39.96 -7.38 -10.97
N GLU A 80 -41.07 -6.73 -10.62
CA GLU A 80 -42.05 -6.22 -11.57
C GLU A 80 -41.67 -4.79 -12.03
N GLY A 81 -42.01 -4.44 -13.27
CA GLY A 81 -41.68 -3.15 -13.85
C GLY A 81 -41.79 -3.14 -15.37
N ASP A 82 -41.44 -2.02 -15.98
CA ASP A 82 -41.31 -1.96 -17.44
C ASP A 82 -40.17 -2.88 -17.93
N LEU A 83 -40.12 -3.11 -19.24
CA LEU A 83 -39.17 -4.05 -19.85
C LEU A 83 -37.72 -3.65 -19.58
N GLU A 84 -37.42 -2.35 -19.58
CA GLU A 84 -36.06 -1.82 -19.36
C GLU A 84 -35.60 -2.08 -17.92
N THR A 85 -36.47 -1.83 -16.94
CA THR A 85 -36.22 -2.08 -15.51
C THR A 85 -35.99 -3.56 -15.25
N ARG A 86 -36.83 -4.43 -15.83
CA ARG A 86 -36.70 -5.90 -15.68
C ARG A 86 -35.38 -6.41 -16.24
N ILE A 87 -34.97 -5.95 -17.41
CA ILE A 87 -33.68 -6.34 -18.02
C ILE A 87 -32.51 -5.84 -17.16
N SER A 88 -32.56 -4.60 -16.67
CA SER A 88 -31.53 -4.05 -15.79
C SER A 88 -31.38 -4.84 -14.48
N ASN A 89 -32.50 -5.22 -13.86
CA ASN A 89 -32.49 -6.01 -12.62
C ASN A 89 -31.98 -7.43 -12.83
N GLN A 90 -32.32 -8.09 -13.94
CA GLN A 90 -31.75 -9.39 -14.31
C GLN A 90 -30.22 -9.32 -14.53
N GLN A 91 -29.73 -8.26 -15.19
CA GLN A 91 -28.29 -8.04 -15.35
C GLN A 91 -27.59 -7.78 -14.01
N LEU A 92 -28.25 -7.09 -13.07
CA LEU A 92 -27.72 -6.88 -11.72
C LEU A 92 -27.71 -8.19 -10.93
N ALA A 93 -28.78 -8.99 -10.98
CA ALA A 93 -28.85 -10.31 -10.35
C ALA A 93 -27.73 -11.24 -10.83
N TYR A 94 -27.53 -11.32 -12.16
CA TYR A 94 -26.44 -12.12 -12.75
C TYR A 94 -25.06 -11.68 -12.25
N ARG A 95 -24.81 -10.36 -12.13
CA ARG A 95 -23.54 -9.83 -11.59
C ARG A 95 -23.37 -10.16 -10.11
N LEU A 96 -24.44 -10.04 -9.31
CA LEU A 96 -24.42 -10.36 -7.89
C LEU A 96 -24.19 -11.84 -7.66
N GLU A 97 -24.82 -12.71 -8.45
CA GLU A 97 -24.63 -14.16 -8.38
C GLU A 97 -23.19 -14.56 -8.74
N LYS A 98 -22.65 -13.98 -9.83
CA LYS A 98 -21.27 -14.25 -10.27
C LYS A 98 -20.21 -13.83 -9.25
N ASN A 99 -20.44 -12.73 -8.54
CA ASN A 99 -19.50 -12.17 -7.56
C ASN A 99 -19.96 -12.41 -6.12
N ARG A 100 -20.89 -13.34 -5.89
CA ARG A 100 -21.57 -13.53 -4.60
C ARG A 100 -20.58 -13.76 -3.47
N ASP A 101 -19.72 -14.75 -3.63
CA ASP A 101 -18.75 -15.15 -2.60
C ASP A 101 -17.73 -14.04 -2.33
N ASP A 102 -17.26 -13.33 -3.36
CA ASP A 102 -16.37 -12.19 -3.21
C ASP A 102 -17.03 -11.03 -2.43
N ASN A 103 -18.29 -10.72 -2.75
CA ASN A 103 -19.05 -9.67 -2.07
C ASN A 103 -19.31 -10.02 -0.60
N ILE A 104 -19.68 -11.29 -0.33
CA ILE A 104 -19.87 -11.79 1.04
C ILE A 104 -18.55 -11.68 1.81
N PHE A 105 -17.43 -12.12 1.21
CA PHE A 105 -16.12 -12.01 1.82
C PHE A 105 -15.77 -10.55 2.14
N LEU A 106 -15.99 -9.62 1.20
CA LEU A 106 -15.74 -8.20 1.43
C LEU A 106 -16.59 -7.62 2.57
N GLU A 107 -17.88 -7.96 2.62
CA GLU A 107 -18.80 -7.51 3.69
C GLU A 107 -18.39 -8.09 5.06
N MET A 108 -17.94 -9.35 5.09
CA MET A 108 -17.39 -9.97 6.31
C MET A 108 -16.08 -9.32 6.76
N MET A 109 -15.23 -8.89 5.82
CA MET A 109 -13.94 -8.27 6.14
C MET A 109 -14.06 -6.80 6.53
N GLN A 110 -15.15 -6.13 6.17
CA GLN A 110 -15.33 -4.70 6.40
C GLN A 110 -15.22 -4.30 7.89
N PRO A 111 -15.90 -4.96 8.85
CA PRO A 111 -15.75 -4.62 10.27
C PRO A 111 -14.32 -4.81 10.78
N ILE A 112 -13.61 -5.84 10.30
CA ILE A 112 -12.22 -6.11 10.68
C ILE A 112 -11.30 -5.01 10.14
N ALA A 113 -11.50 -4.61 8.89
CA ALA A 113 -10.75 -3.51 8.29
C ALA A 113 -11.00 -2.19 9.02
N GLU A 114 -12.24 -1.93 9.46
CA GLU A 114 -12.61 -0.77 10.28
C GLU A 114 -11.94 -0.79 11.66
N LEU A 115 -11.94 -1.93 12.35
CA LEU A 115 -11.26 -2.09 13.63
C LEU A 115 -9.75 -1.92 13.51
N HIS A 116 -9.14 -2.52 12.48
CA HIS A 116 -7.71 -2.38 12.21
C HIS A 116 -7.33 -0.91 11.92
N ARG A 117 -8.15 -0.20 11.15
CA ARG A 117 -8.00 1.26 10.95
C ARG A 117 -8.07 2.01 12.27
N GLN A 118 -9.09 1.76 13.10
CA GLN A 118 -9.25 2.43 14.39
C GLN A 118 -8.06 2.18 15.32
N GLU A 119 -7.55 0.94 15.35
CA GLU A 119 -6.37 0.60 16.12
C GLU A 119 -5.14 1.39 15.65
N GLN A 120 -4.90 1.47 14.34
CA GLN A 120 -3.85 2.31 13.78
C GLN A 120 -4.05 3.79 14.11
N ASP A 121 -5.26 4.31 13.93
CA ASP A 121 -5.61 5.71 14.15
C ASP A 121 -5.46 6.13 15.62
N SER A 122 -5.72 5.22 16.55
CA SER A 122 -5.58 5.46 18.00
C SER A 122 -4.13 5.63 18.46
N LYS A 123 -3.16 5.05 17.74
CA LYS A 123 -1.73 5.16 18.06
C LYS A 123 -1.27 6.60 17.84
N THR A 124 -0.54 7.13 18.81
CA THR A 124 0.13 8.43 18.71
C THR A 124 1.26 8.39 17.69
N ILE A 125 1.69 9.56 17.19
CA ILE A 125 2.81 9.62 16.24
C ILE A 125 4.06 8.97 16.84
N ILE A 126 4.40 9.24 18.12
CA ILE A 126 5.60 8.67 18.74
C ILE A 126 5.54 7.14 18.82
N GLU A 127 4.37 6.56 19.09
CA GLU A 127 4.18 5.10 19.11
C GLU A 127 4.35 4.47 17.73
N ARG A 128 3.87 5.16 16.67
CA ARG A 128 3.99 4.70 15.28
C ARG A 128 5.43 4.72 14.78
N VAL A 129 6.21 5.75 15.14
CA VAL A 129 7.56 5.96 14.60
C VAL A 129 8.70 5.45 15.50
N LYS A 130 8.41 4.93 16.69
CA LYS A 130 9.42 4.52 17.69
C LYS A 130 10.53 3.61 17.14
N ASP A 131 10.16 2.65 16.30
CA ASP A 131 11.07 1.65 15.72
C ASP A 131 11.71 2.13 14.41
N ALA A 132 11.30 3.31 13.93
CA ALA A 132 11.76 3.96 12.70
C ALA A 132 12.66 5.19 12.98
N MET A 133 12.94 5.50 14.25
CA MET A 133 13.76 6.65 14.64
C MET A 133 15.26 6.35 14.55
N ILE A 134 15.97 7.18 13.78
CA ILE A 134 17.42 7.08 13.57
C ILE A 134 18.07 8.34 14.12
N ASN A 135 19.07 8.22 14.99
CA ASN A 135 19.82 9.38 15.49
C ASN A 135 20.52 10.11 14.33
N THR A 136 20.45 11.45 14.31
CA THR A 136 21.31 12.28 13.46
C THR A 136 22.50 12.79 14.24
N VAL A 137 23.59 13.06 13.52
CA VAL A 137 24.88 13.35 14.13
C VAL A 137 25.54 14.59 13.56
N ASN A 138 26.38 15.24 14.39
CA ASN A 138 27.25 16.35 14.03
C ASN A 138 26.55 17.53 13.35
N TYR A 139 25.29 17.80 13.70
CA TYR A 139 24.45 18.86 13.13
C TYR A 139 24.21 18.69 11.63
N THR A 140 24.19 17.45 11.15
CA THR A 140 23.87 17.07 9.77
C THR A 140 22.51 16.37 9.70
N LYS A 141 21.94 16.24 8.50
CA LYS A 141 20.75 15.41 8.24
C LYS A 141 21.13 13.95 7.96
N ILE A 142 22.26 13.48 8.48
CA ILE A 142 22.80 12.14 8.22
C ILE A 142 22.57 11.28 9.46
N GLY A 143 22.01 10.08 9.24
CA GLY A 143 21.84 9.08 10.28
C GLY A 143 23.18 8.56 10.82
N GLN A 144 23.20 8.22 12.10
CA GLN A 144 24.37 7.64 12.75
C GLN A 144 24.76 6.32 12.08
N GLN A 145 26.02 6.19 11.69
CA GLN A 145 26.56 4.94 11.16
C GLN A 145 26.89 3.96 12.29
N GLU A 146 26.64 2.68 12.05
CA GLU A 146 26.96 1.61 13.00
C GLU A 146 28.45 1.62 13.37
N GLY A 147 28.73 1.44 14.67
CA GLY A 147 30.10 1.46 15.21
C GLY A 147 30.73 2.86 15.35
N LYS A 148 30.13 3.94 14.81
CA LYS A 148 30.64 5.31 14.97
C LYS A 148 29.91 6.05 16.08
N LYS A 149 30.61 6.34 17.19
CA LYS A 149 30.12 7.27 18.21
C LYS A 149 30.40 8.70 17.77
N GLN A 150 29.34 9.42 17.41
CA GLN A 150 29.37 10.82 17.04
C GLN A 150 28.40 11.61 17.91
N GLN A 151 28.54 12.93 17.96
CA GLN A 151 27.62 13.76 18.74
C GLN A 151 26.23 13.65 18.14
N ILE A 152 25.26 13.15 18.90
CA ILE A 152 23.86 13.11 18.49
C ILE A 152 23.30 14.53 18.57
N THR A 153 22.68 14.99 17.48
CA THR A 153 22.15 16.35 17.33
C THR A 153 20.68 16.39 16.95
N GLY A 154 20.04 15.23 16.82
CA GLY A 154 18.63 15.10 16.49
C GLY A 154 18.28 13.69 16.04
N LYS A 155 17.18 13.58 15.29
CA LYS A 155 16.65 12.31 14.78
C LYS A 155 16.04 12.47 13.37
N LEU A 156 16.05 11.37 12.63
CA LEU A 156 15.28 11.14 11.42
C LEU A 156 14.21 10.11 11.73
N ILE A 157 13.11 10.15 10.98
CA ILE A 157 12.14 9.07 10.90
C ILE A 157 12.30 8.47 9.51
N ASP A 158 12.61 7.18 9.46
CA ASP A 158 12.65 6.41 8.21
C ASP A 158 11.33 5.66 8.05
N LEU A 159 10.42 6.23 7.25
CA LEU A 159 9.06 5.68 7.03
C LEU A 159 9.12 4.23 6.52
N SER A 160 10.21 3.84 5.84
CA SER A 160 10.44 2.46 5.35
C SER A 160 10.65 1.40 6.44
N LEU A 161 10.95 1.84 7.67
CA LEU A 161 11.14 0.98 8.84
C LEU A 161 9.87 0.84 9.69
N MET A 162 8.81 1.57 9.36
CA MET A 162 7.54 1.48 10.07
C MET A 162 6.85 0.13 9.82
N GLY A 163 6.05 -0.30 10.80
CA GLY A 163 5.23 -1.51 10.70
C GLY A 163 3.91 -1.32 9.95
N GLU A 164 3.57 -0.07 9.62
CA GLU A 164 2.32 0.35 8.98
C GLU A 164 2.63 1.43 7.92
N ASP A 165 1.72 1.62 6.97
CA ASP A 165 1.87 2.49 5.79
C ASP A 165 0.85 3.65 5.77
N ASN A 166 0.15 3.87 6.87
CA ASN A 166 -0.89 4.87 7.00
C ASN A 166 -0.35 6.22 7.47
N LEU A 167 0.81 6.32 8.12
CA LEU A 167 1.41 7.63 8.41
C LEU A 167 2.04 8.24 7.16
N CYS A 168 1.69 9.51 6.88
CA CYS A 168 2.23 10.30 5.78
C CYS A 168 2.72 11.66 6.29
N VAL A 169 3.73 12.22 5.62
CA VAL A 169 4.26 13.56 5.88
C VAL A 169 4.14 14.41 4.63
N VAL A 170 3.42 15.53 4.77
CA VAL A 170 3.41 16.61 3.77
C VAL A 170 4.47 17.62 4.17
N ASP A 171 5.44 17.86 3.30
CA ASP A 171 6.50 18.84 3.49
C ASP A 171 6.20 20.07 2.64
N ILE A 172 6.07 21.22 3.30
CA ILE A 172 5.84 22.50 2.66
C ILE A 172 7.14 23.30 2.71
N ASP A 173 7.74 23.45 1.55
CA ASP A 173 8.94 24.25 1.33
C ASP A 173 8.54 25.67 0.92
N ILE A 174 8.52 26.60 1.88
CA ILE A 174 8.22 28.01 1.62
C ILE A 174 9.41 28.67 0.92
N HIS A 175 9.14 29.43 -0.15
CA HIS A 175 10.17 30.09 -0.93
C HIS A 175 10.93 31.15 -0.10
N LYS A 176 12.26 31.06 -0.13
CA LYS A 176 13.18 31.80 0.76
C LYS A 176 13.59 33.18 0.23
N ASP A 177 13.12 33.54 -0.96
CA ASP A 177 13.31 34.84 -1.59
C ASP A 177 12.40 35.92 -0.98
N LYS A 178 11.41 35.52 -0.20
CA LYS A 178 10.50 36.40 0.54
C LYS A 178 11.08 36.90 1.86
N PRO A 179 10.67 38.08 2.35
CA PRO A 179 10.99 38.56 3.71
C PRO A 179 10.52 37.57 4.79
N ILE A 180 11.19 37.59 5.95
CA ILE A 180 10.89 36.65 7.05
C ILE A 180 9.45 36.82 7.56
N GLU A 181 8.95 38.06 7.59
CA GLU A 181 7.57 38.37 8.00
C GLU A 181 6.54 37.77 7.04
N GLU A 182 6.85 37.74 5.74
CA GLU A 182 5.99 37.13 4.72
C GLU A 182 6.01 35.60 4.81
N ILE A 183 7.19 35.01 5.01
CA ILE A 183 7.34 33.56 5.27
C ILE A 183 6.53 33.15 6.51
N ASP A 184 6.62 33.92 7.59
CA ASP A 184 5.88 33.66 8.82
C ASP A 184 4.36 33.79 8.61
N LYS A 185 3.92 34.78 7.83
CA LYS A 185 2.51 34.94 7.45
C LYS A 185 2.00 33.77 6.60
N ILE A 186 2.76 33.33 5.60
CA ILE A 186 2.41 32.17 4.77
C ILE A 186 2.27 30.93 5.65
N ARG A 187 3.25 30.67 6.52
CA ARG A 187 3.24 29.54 7.45
C ARG A 187 2.04 29.58 8.41
N GLN A 188 1.72 30.74 8.97
CA GLN A 188 0.58 30.88 9.87
C GLN A 188 -0.74 30.65 9.13
N ASN A 189 -0.91 31.23 7.93
CA ASN A 189 -2.09 30.99 7.11
C ASN A 189 -2.27 29.49 6.78
N LEU A 190 -1.18 28.77 6.49
CA LEU A 190 -1.23 27.33 6.26
C LEU A 190 -1.71 26.60 7.53
N ILE A 191 -1.14 26.91 8.69
CA ILE A 191 -1.53 26.33 9.98
C ILE A 191 -3.00 26.62 10.32
N ASP A 192 -3.51 27.80 9.98
CA ASP A 192 -4.89 28.19 10.26
C ASP A 192 -5.91 27.48 9.34
N THR A 193 -5.48 26.95 8.20
CA THR A 193 -6.35 26.27 7.22
C THR A 193 -6.42 24.75 7.37
N ILE A 194 -5.43 24.14 8.02
CA ILE A 194 -5.34 22.69 8.18
C ILE A 194 -6.16 22.21 9.38
N PRO A 195 -6.66 20.97 9.36
CA PRO A 195 -7.35 20.37 10.49
C PRO A 195 -6.49 20.36 11.76
N PRO A 196 -7.07 20.51 12.96
CA PRO A 196 -6.31 20.62 14.21
C PRO A 196 -5.65 19.30 14.65
N ASN A 197 -6.21 18.16 14.23
CA ASN A 197 -5.73 16.80 14.53
C ASN A 197 -4.63 16.38 13.54
N VAL A 198 -3.52 17.10 13.49
CA VAL A 198 -2.34 16.75 12.69
C VAL A 198 -1.09 16.94 13.54
N GLY A 199 0.03 16.28 13.21
CA GLY A 199 1.31 16.58 13.84
C GLY A 199 2.03 17.68 13.08
N LEU A 200 2.46 18.75 13.74
CA LEU A 200 3.10 19.90 13.08
C LEU A 200 4.53 20.12 13.52
N VAL A 201 5.43 20.29 12.55
CA VAL A 201 6.84 20.61 12.80
C VAL A 201 7.29 21.72 11.86
N LYS A 202 7.74 22.83 12.43
CA LYS A 202 8.42 23.88 11.67
C LYS A 202 9.77 23.35 11.20
N THR A 203 10.06 23.44 9.90
CA THR A 203 11.35 23.00 9.37
C THR A 203 12.46 24.01 9.65
N ALA A 204 13.71 23.56 9.57
CA ALA A 204 14.89 24.38 9.80
C ALA A 204 14.93 25.67 8.97
N HIS A 205 14.32 25.68 7.79
CA HIS A 205 14.32 26.83 6.88
C HIS A 205 13.00 27.58 6.82
N GLY A 206 12.11 27.37 7.79
CA GLY A 206 10.85 28.12 7.91
C GLY A 206 9.65 27.49 7.21
N GLY A 207 9.82 26.33 6.58
CA GLY A 207 8.72 25.52 6.04
C GLY A 207 7.96 24.76 7.14
N LEU A 208 7.15 23.77 6.72
CA LEU A 208 6.29 23.00 7.63
C LEU A 208 6.23 21.52 7.21
N HIS A 209 6.50 20.61 8.14
CA HIS A 209 6.09 19.21 8.01
C HIS A 209 4.72 19.02 8.69
N ILE A 210 3.81 18.35 8.00
CA ILE A 210 2.48 17.99 8.50
C ILE A 210 2.34 16.48 8.47
N TYR A 211 2.21 15.87 9.65
CA TYR A 211 2.02 14.45 9.85
C TYR A 211 0.52 14.14 9.90
N CYS A 212 0.07 13.26 9.00
CA CYS A 212 -1.34 12.96 8.78
C CYS A 212 -1.53 11.48 8.41
N ASN A 213 -2.78 11.03 8.39
CA ASN A 213 -3.15 9.69 7.93
C ASN A 213 -3.31 9.69 6.40
N ARG A 214 -2.62 8.79 5.71
CA ARG A 214 -2.77 8.54 4.28
C ARG A 214 -4.20 8.09 3.96
N ASN A 215 -4.82 7.28 4.82
CA ASN A 215 -6.19 6.79 4.71
C ASN A 215 -6.51 6.26 3.30
N TYR A 216 -5.68 5.33 2.82
CA TYR A 216 -5.76 4.73 1.49
C TYR A 216 -5.64 5.68 0.29
N TYR A 217 -5.26 6.94 0.50
CA TYR A 217 -4.96 7.85 -0.60
C TYR A 217 -3.89 7.23 -1.50
N ARG A 218 -4.24 7.05 -2.79
CA ARG A 218 -3.42 6.33 -3.76
C ARG A 218 -2.37 7.26 -4.33
N LEU A 219 -1.16 7.16 -3.79
CA LEU A 219 -0.02 7.93 -4.26
C LEU A 219 0.73 7.18 -5.36
N PRO A 220 1.25 7.88 -6.38
CA PRO A 220 2.00 7.26 -7.47
C PRO A 220 3.38 6.72 -7.06
N SER A 221 3.94 7.27 -5.98
CA SER A 221 5.23 6.87 -5.43
C SER A 221 5.26 7.06 -3.90
N ASN A 222 6.21 6.40 -3.23
CA ASN A 222 6.56 6.65 -1.83
C ASN A 222 6.96 8.11 -1.58
N ARG A 223 7.53 8.76 -2.60
CA ARG A 223 7.94 10.15 -2.54
C ARG A 223 7.45 10.89 -3.77
N ASN A 224 6.52 11.81 -3.55
CA ASN A 224 5.96 12.66 -4.59
C ASN A 224 6.57 14.05 -4.40
N VAL A 225 7.70 14.26 -5.08
CA VAL A 225 8.43 15.54 -5.05
C VAL A 225 7.73 16.52 -5.96
N LYS A 226 7.47 17.73 -5.47
CA LYS A 226 6.71 18.80 -6.12
C LYS A 226 5.31 18.33 -6.52
N ALA A 227 4.62 17.72 -5.56
CA ALA A 227 3.21 17.38 -5.67
C ALA A 227 2.35 18.61 -6.04
N ALA A 228 2.73 19.79 -5.54
CA ALA A 228 2.22 21.06 -6.04
C ALA A 228 3.31 22.14 -5.97
N ILE A 229 3.23 23.11 -6.88
CA ILE A 229 4.09 24.28 -6.94
C ILE A 229 3.17 25.50 -6.93
N SER A 230 3.41 26.43 -6.02
CA SER A 230 2.74 27.73 -5.99
C SER A 230 3.76 28.85 -6.12
N ASP A 231 3.30 30.11 -6.21
CA ASP A 231 4.21 31.26 -6.22
C ASP A 231 4.96 31.43 -4.88
N SER A 232 4.52 30.78 -3.81
CA SER A 232 4.98 31.04 -2.44
C SER A 232 5.58 29.83 -1.72
N PHE A 233 5.23 28.61 -2.13
CA PHE A 233 5.71 27.38 -1.54
C PHE A 233 5.53 26.20 -2.49
N ASP A 234 6.40 25.21 -2.32
CA ASP A 234 6.30 23.88 -2.93
C ASP A 234 5.74 22.88 -1.90
N VAL A 235 5.03 21.87 -2.39
CA VAL A 235 4.49 20.78 -1.58
C VAL A 235 5.10 19.45 -2.03
N ASP A 236 5.76 18.75 -1.12
CA ASP A 236 6.24 17.38 -1.27
C ASP A 236 5.40 16.45 -0.39
N VAL A 237 5.18 15.20 -0.82
CA VAL A 237 4.47 14.19 -0.02
C VAL A 237 5.31 12.94 0.14
N PHE A 238 5.51 12.53 1.39
CA PHE A 238 6.29 11.36 1.79
C PHE A 238 5.39 10.33 2.47
N ALA A 239 5.34 9.12 1.92
CA ALA A 239 4.58 7.99 2.46
C ALA A 239 5.30 6.67 2.16
N GLN A 240 4.93 5.59 2.85
CA GLN A 240 5.55 4.29 2.63
C GLN A 240 4.60 3.30 1.93
N MET A 241 4.44 3.40 0.62
CA MET A 241 3.57 2.48 -0.15
C MET A 241 4.26 1.14 -0.46
N THR A 242 5.54 1.16 -0.82
CA THR A 242 6.31 -0.03 -1.22
C THR A 242 7.65 -0.09 -0.49
N LYS A 243 7.78 -1.03 0.43
CA LYS A 243 8.98 -1.12 1.28
C LYS A 243 10.24 -1.45 0.48
N TYR A 244 10.08 -2.30 -0.52
CA TYR A 244 11.16 -2.76 -1.36
C TYR A 244 11.18 -2.04 -2.69
N LYS A 245 12.38 -1.85 -3.22
CA LYS A 245 12.58 -1.24 -4.53
C LYS A 245 12.07 -2.19 -5.59
N ILE A 246 11.37 -1.63 -6.57
CA ILE A 246 10.87 -2.35 -7.73
C ILE A 246 11.83 -2.10 -8.89
N GLU A 247 12.40 -3.16 -9.45
CA GLU A 247 13.24 -3.13 -10.64
C GLU A 247 12.66 -4.12 -11.65
N ASN A 248 12.39 -3.66 -12.88
CA ASN A 248 11.78 -4.47 -13.94
C ASN A 248 10.50 -5.21 -13.48
N GLY A 249 9.65 -4.52 -12.72
CA GLY A 249 8.40 -5.05 -12.15
C GLY A 249 8.57 -5.94 -10.91
N LEU A 250 9.79 -6.36 -10.55
CA LEU A 250 10.06 -7.24 -9.41
C LEU A 250 10.47 -6.48 -8.15
N GLU A 251 9.89 -6.86 -7.01
CA GLU A 251 10.39 -6.43 -5.70
C GLU A 251 11.77 -7.04 -5.44
N THR A 252 12.74 -6.17 -5.17
CA THR A 252 14.09 -6.54 -4.75
C THR A 252 14.16 -6.72 -3.23
N LYS A 253 15.36 -7.00 -2.70
CA LYS A 253 15.61 -6.94 -1.24
C LYS A 253 16.07 -5.55 -0.78
N GLU A 254 16.25 -4.60 -1.70
CA GLU A 254 16.70 -3.24 -1.38
C GLU A 254 15.52 -2.44 -0.83
N ILE A 255 15.71 -1.78 0.32
CA ILE A 255 14.68 -0.94 0.93
C ILE A 255 14.70 0.44 0.26
N VAL A 256 13.53 0.94 -0.14
CA VAL A 256 13.38 2.32 -0.61
C VAL A 256 13.43 3.24 0.61
N GLN A 257 14.60 3.82 0.88
CA GLN A 257 14.76 4.74 2.01
C GLN A 257 13.84 5.95 1.83
N ASN A 258 13.05 6.24 2.87
CA ASN A 258 12.14 7.37 2.86
C ASN A 258 12.20 8.10 4.20
N ARG A 259 13.06 9.11 4.28
CA ARG A 259 13.46 9.73 5.54
C ARG A 259 13.01 11.17 5.63
N VAL A 260 12.45 11.52 6.78
CA VAL A 260 12.09 12.89 7.16
C VAL A 260 12.81 13.27 8.45
N VAL A 261 13.09 14.55 8.64
CA VAL A 261 13.73 15.05 9.87
C VAL A 261 12.67 15.18 10.97
N ALA A 262 12.96 14.61 12.14
CA ALA A 262 12.10 14.66 13.31
C ALA A 262 12.23 16.01 14.04
N PRO A 263 11.21 16.43 14.82
CA PRO A 263 11.33 17.61 15.66
C PRO A 263 12.46 17.46 16.69
N ASN A 264 12.87 18.58 17.29
CA ASN A 264 14.00 18.69 18.21
C ASN A 264 15.37 18.36 17.58
N THR A 265 15.44 18.33 16.25
CA THR A 265 16.70 18.16 15.50
C THR A 265 17.34 19.49 15.22
N ALA A 266 18.63 19.63 15.56
CA ALA A 266 19.44 20.79 15.21
C ALA A 266 20.36 20.49 14.03
N ILE A 267 20.40 21.39 13.05
CA ILE A 267 21.32 21.35 11.91
C ILE A 267 22.19 22.60 11.89
N ARG A 268 23.38 22.50 11.29
CA ARG A 268 24.29 23.64 11.14
C ARG A 268 24.65 23.83 9.69
N GLU A 269 24.54 25.08 9.26
CA GLU A 269 24.88 25.51 7.91
C GLU A 269 25.78 26.75 7.99
N THR A 270 26.60 26.95 6.97
CA THR A 270 27.43 28.15 6.85
C THR A 270 26.75 29.10 5.88
N LYS A 271 26.36 30.29 6.36
CA LYS A 271 25.78 31.36 5.55
C LYS A 271 26.62 32.61 5.73
N ASN A 272 27.07 33.23 4.63
CA ASN A 272 27.92 34.42 4.65
C ASN A 272 29.15 34.29 5.58
N ASN A 273 29.86 33.16 5.51
CA ASN A 273 31.00 32.82 6.37
C ASN A 273 30.70 32.75 7.89
N GLN A 274 29.43 32.77 8.28
CA GLN A 274 28.99 32.57 9.65
C GLN A 274 28.27 31.24 9.80
N ARG A 275 28.55 30.54 10.90
CA ARG A 275 27.90 29.26 11.22
C ARG A 275 26.59 29.53 11.91
N VAL A 276 25.49 29.14 11.28
CA VAL A 276 24.13 29.27 11.82
C VAL A 276 23.65 27.89 12.26
N THR A 277 23.02 27.82 13.43
CA THR A 277 22.33 26.60 13.89
C THR A 277 20.83 26.80 13.69
N LEU A 278 20.21 25.92 12.93
CA LEU A 278 18.77 25.90 12.67
C LEU A 278 18.16 24.69 13.38
N LYS A 279 16.86 24.76 13.67
CA LYS A 279 16.15 23.71 14.40
C LYS A 279 14.85 23.33 13.73
N TYR A 280 14.52 22.05 13.82
CA TYR A 280 13.17 21.54 13.59
C TYR A 280 12.41 21.59 14.91
N GLU A 281 11.27 22.26 14.94
CA GLU A 281 10.54 22.57 16.17
C GLU A 281 9.10 22.08 16.05
N ALA A 282 8.65 21.28 17.02
CA ALA A 282 7.24 20.90 17.09
C ALA A 282 6.39 22.16 17.33
N VAL A 283 5.33 22.34 16.54
CA VAL A 283 4.41 23.48 16.66
C VAL A 283 3.26 23.16 17.61
N ASN A 284 2.85 21.90 17.68
CA ASN A 284 1.85 21.39 18.60
C ASN A 284 2.39 20.18 19.37
N ASP A 285 1.52 19.47 20.09
CA ASP A 285 1.85 18.22 20.80
C ASP A 285 2.04 17.06 19.81
N TRP A 286 3.04 17.19 18.94
CA TRP A 286 3.33 16.29 17.84
C TRP A 286 3.53 14.85 18.32
N GLU A 287 4.16 14.64 19.48
CA GLU A 287 4.44 13.30 19.99
C GLU A 287 3.14 12.54 20.30
N ASN A 288 2.17 13.21 20.95
CA ASN A 288 0.93 12.59 21.43
C ASN A 288 -0.25 12.75 20.45
N ALA A 289 -0.04 13.40 19.30
CA ALA A 289 -1.09 13.53 18.28
C ALA A 289 -1.52 12.14 17.78
N SER A 290 -2.82 11.88 17.80
CA SER A 290 -3.48 10.66 17.33
C SER A 290 -4.74 11.04 16.56
N HIS A 291 -5.45 10.05 16.01
CA HIS A 291 -6.68 10.26 15.22
C HIS A 291 -6.45 11.33 14.15
N LEU A 292 -5.33 11.21 13.44
CA LEU A 292 -4.84 12.26 12.55
C LEU A 292 -5.81 12.48 11.39
N ALA A 293 -5.93 13.72 10.95
CA ALA A 293 -6.69 14.07 9.76
C ALA A 293 -6.13 13.35 8.54
N SER A 294 -6.99 13.17 7.53
CA SER A 294 -6.58 12.46 6.32
C SER A 294 -5.78 13.37 5.37
N LEU A 295 -4.88 12.77 4.60
CA LEU A 295 -4.15 13.46 3.53
C LEU A 295 -5.11 14.14 2.56
N ARG A 296 -6.21 13.46 2.19
CA ARG A 296 -7.26 14.04 1.33
C ARG A 296 -7.85 15.31 1.94
N GLU A 297 -8.23 15.26 3.21
CA GLU A 297 -8.81 16.42 3.90
C GLU A 297 -7.88 17.64 3.89
N ILE A 298 -6.57 17.42 3.99
CA ILE A 298 -5.56 18.48 3.91
C ILE A 298 -5.43 19.00 2.48
N LEU A 299 -5.25 18.11 1.49
CA LEU A 299 -5.01 18.51 0.10
C LEU A 299 -6.24 19.17 -0.55
N ASP A 300 -7.46 18.72 -0.22
CA ASP A 300 -8.72 19.30 -0.69
C ASP A 300 -8.85 20.77 -0.28
N LYS A 301 -8.35 21.16 0.91
CA LYS A 301 -8.35 22.57 1.37
C LYS A 301 -7.49 23.46 0.49
N TRP A 302 -6.48 22.90 -0.15
CA TRP A 302 -5.58 23.60 -1.06
C TRP A 302 -5.92 23.35 -2.53
N ASN A 303 -7.00 22.61 -2.81
CA ASN A 303 -7.42 22.21 -4.16
C ASN A 303 -6.27 21.51 -4.91
N ILE A 304 -5.54 20.64 -4.20
CA ILE A 304 -4.47 19.80 -4.75
C ILE A 304 -5.03 18.39 -4.86
N ASP A 305 -4.95 17.80 -6.05
CA ASP A 305 -5.27 16.39 -6.26
C ASP A 305 -4.09 15.71 -6.95
N ILE A 306 -3.47 14.79 -6.23
CA ILE A 306 -2.36 13.95 -6.72
C ILE A 306 -2.74 12.46 -6.63
N GLU A 307 -4.01 12.17 -6.37
CA GLU A 307 -4.47 10.81 -6.24
C GLU A 307 -4.46 10.12 -7.59
N MET A 308 -3.88 8.93 -7.64
CA MET A 308 -4.02 8.08 -8.80
C MET A 308 -5.46 7.62 -8.97
N SER A 309 -5.90 7.54 -10.22
CA SER A 309 -7.16 6.88 -10.54
C SER A 309 -7.11 5.40 -10.13
N TYR A 310 -8.28 4.82 -9.85
CA TYR A 310 -8.36 3.39 -9.55
C TYR A 310 -7.78 2.54 -10.68
N LYS A 311 -8.04 2.95 -11.93
CA LYS A 311 -7.57 2.24 -13.12
C LYS A 311 -6.05 2.24 -13.19
N ASP A 312 -5.41 3.39 -13.00
CA ASP A 312 -3.94 3.49 -13.07
C ASP A 312 -3.29 2.77 -11.89
N TYR A 313 -3.89 2.85 -10.71
CA TYR A 313 -3.43 2.09 -9.55
C TYR A 313 -3.54 0.57 -9.79
N ALA A 314 -4.69 0.09 -10.28
CA ALA A 314 -4.91 -1.32 -10.60
C ALA A 314 -3.97 -1.80 -11.70
N GLN A 315 -3.76 -0.99 -12.74
CA GLN A 315 -2.79 -1.27 -13.80
C GLN A 315 -1.38 -1.37 -13.22
N GLN A 316 -0.95 -0.41 -12.39
CA GLN A 316 0.36 -0.46 -11.74
C GLN A 316 0.53 -1.72 -10.87
N GLN A 317 -0.50 -2.16 -10.15
CA GLN A 317 -0.45 -3.42 -9.41
C GLN A 317 -0.38 -4.63 -10.35
N HIS A 318 -1.15 -4.62 -11.44
CA HIS A 318 -1.13 -5.67 -12.45
C HIS A 318 0.24 -5.78 -13.11
N ASP A 319 0.86 -4.67 -13.52
CA ASP A 319 2.18 -4.64 -14.16
C ASP A 319 3.26 -5.22 -13.23
N ARG A 320 3.22 -4.88 -11.94
CA ARG A 320 4.10 -5.46 -10.91
C ARG A 320 3.97 -6.98 -10.79
N VAL A 321 2.79 -7.53 -11.06
CA VAL A 321 2.52 -8.97 -10.90
C VAL A 321 2.72 -9.74 -12.22
N PHE A 322 2.38 -9.13 -13.36
CA PHE A 322 2.19 -9.84 -14.62
C PHE A 322 3.09 -9.36 -15.77
N GLU A 323 3.50 -8.08 -15.85
CA GLU A 323 4.46 -7.64 -16.90
C GLU A 323 5.86 -8.24 -16.70
N VAL A 324 6.15 -8.72 -15.48
CA VAL A 324 7.36 -9.48 -15.13
C VAL A 324 7.52 -10.78 -15.93
N GLN A 325 6.44 -11.31 -16.53
CA GLN A 325 6.51 -12.54 -17.29
C GLN A 325 7.26 -12.39 -18.61
N ILE A 326 7.53 -11.19 -19.13
CA ILE A 326 8.28 -10.99 -20.38
C ILE A 326 9.57 -10.23 -20.06
N LYS A 327 10.71 -10.89 -20.19
CA LYS A 327 12.03 -10.29 -19.98
C LYS A 327 12.40 -9.38 -21.17
N ASP A 328 13.33 -8.45 -20.95
CA ASP A 328 13.81 -7.50 -21.96
C ASP A 328 14.37 -8.17 -23.23
N ASP A 329 14.78 -9.44 -23.16
CA ASP A 329 15.24 -10.26 -24.28
C ASP A 329 14.11 -10.98 -25.03
N GLY A 330 12.85 -10.71 -24.67
CA GLY A 330 11.65 -11.34 -25.22
C GLY A 330 11.37 -12.74 -24.67
N THR A 331 12.11 -13.22 -23.67
CA THR A 331 11.85 -14.53 -23.06
C THR A 331 10.74 -14.45 -22.01
N ILE A 332 9.86 -15.44 -22.03
CA ILE A 332 8.75 -15.52 -21.07
C ILE A 332 9.20 -16.31 -19.84
N GLU A 333 9.07 -15.76 -18.63
CA GLU A 333 9.26 -16.53 -17.40
C GLU A 333 8.16 -17.59 -17.31
N GLN A 334 8.53 -18.87 -17.17
CA GLN A 334 7.57 -19.97 -17.22
C GLN A 334 6.41 -19.73 -16.24
N MET A 335 5.19 -19.63 -16.79
CA MET A 335 3.96 -19.60 -16.01
C MET A 335 3.98 -20.75 -15.01
N ASN A 336 3.68 -20.48 -13.74
CA ASN A 336 3.66 -21.54 -12.73
C ASN A 336 2.58 -22.58 -13.09
N ASP A 337 2.82 -23.83 -12.69
CA ASP A 337 1.98 -24.96 -13.10
C ASP A 337 0.52 -24.82 -12.63
N GLU A 338 0.27 -24.15 -11.50
CA GLU A 338 -1.10 -23.90 -10.98
C GLU A 338 -1.88 -22.92 -11.87
N LEU A 339 -1.26 -21.81 -12.29
CA LEU A 339 -1.84 -20.84 -13.23
C LEU A 339 -2.04 -21.45 -14.61
N ALA A 340 -1.06 -22.21 -15.09
CA ALA A 340 -1.16 -22.91 -16.37
C ALA A 340 -2.33 -23.91 -16.36
N GLN A 341 -2.48 -24.66 -15.26
CA GLN A 341 -3.57 -25.62 -15.11
C GLN A 341 -4.93 -24.92 -14.99
N ALA A 342 -5.03 -23.79 -14.27
CA ALA A 342 -6.25 -23.00 -14.18
C ALA A 342 -6.67 -22.42 -15.54
N CYS A 343 -5.72 -21.96 -16.35
CA CYS A 343 -5.97 -21.52 -17.73
C CYS A 343 -6.48 -22.67 -18.61
N ILE A 344 -5.85 -23.85 -18.53
CA ILE A 344 -6.29 -25.05 -19.26
C ILE A 344 -7.70 -25.45 -18.83
N ASP A 345 -7.98 -25.45 -17.53
CA ASP A 345 -9.28 -25.83 -16.99
C ASP A 345 -10.39 -24.85 -17.36
N GLY A 346 -10.09 -23.55 -17.41
CA GLY A 346 -11.00 -22.52 -17.91
C GLY A 346 -11.33 -22.66 -19.40
N LEU A 347 -10.42 -23.24 -20.19
CA LEU A 347 -10.59 -23.47 -21.63
C LEU A 347 -11.27 -24.81 -21.97
N LYS A 348 -11.38 -25.75 -21.02
CA LYS A 348 -11.92 -27.11 -21.27
C LYS A 348 -13.37 -27.14 -21.77
N ASN A 349 -14.13 -26.05 -21.63
CA ASN A 349 -15.53 -25.94 -22.05
C ASN A 349 -15.75 -24.92 -23.19
N LEU A 350 -14.68 -24.49 -23.87
CA LEU A 350 -14.79 -23.53 -24.97
C LEU A 350 -14.93 -24.27 -26.31
N GLU A 351 -16.11 -24.24 -26.93
CA GLU A 351 -16.28 -24.65 -28.34
C GLU A 351 -15.91 -23.48 -29.25
N ILE A 352 -14.79 -23.61 -29.98
CA ILE A 352 -14.37 -22.64 -30.98
C ILE A 352 -14.96 -23.07 -32.33
N HIS A 353 -15.95 -22.32 -32.83
CA HIS A 353 -16.43 -22.46 -34.19
C HIS A 353 -15.56 -21.61 -35.12
N ASN A 354 -14.79 -22.25 -36.00
CA ASN A 354 -14.18 -21.56 -37.13
C ASN A 354 -15.24 -21.39 -38.23
N TYR A 355 -15.51 -20.15 -38.61
CA TYR A 355 -16.35 -19.83 -39.78
C TYR A 355 -15.54 -19.87 -41.07
#